data_AF-A0A920F8S4-F1
#
_entry.id   AF-A0A920F8S4-F1
#
_cell.length_a   1.000
_cell.length_b   1.000
_cell.length_c   1.000
_cell.angle_alpha   90.00
_cell.angle_beta   90.00
_cell.angle_gamma   90.00
#
_symmetry.space_group_name_H-M   'P 1'
#
loop_
_entity.id
_entity.type
_entity.pdbx_description
1 polymer ?
#
loop_
_entity_poly.entity_id
_entity_poly.type
_entity_poly.pdbx_seq_one_letter_code
_entity_poly.pdbx_strand_id
1 'polypeptide(L)'
;MTFAKGEGAYLHDADGHKLVDFLGEYTAGIYGHNSPIIQGAIETAVRDGIVLGGPNLMEARLARELVDRFPALELIRFTNSGTEANLMAIGAARAFTGRSKVIAMQGGYHGGVLYFGAPSPINAPFDIVLVPYNNPEAASRDYSPRII
;
A
#
# COMPACT_ATOMS: atom_id res chain seq x y z
N MET A 1 20.78 14.85 -3.32
CA MET A 1 21.04 14.17 -2.04
C MET A 1 20.99 12.69 -2.29
N THR A 2 22.04 11.96 -1.92
CA THR A 2 22.17 10.51 -2.07
C THR A 2 22.52 9.93 -0.70
N PHE A 3 21.78 8.94 -0.22
CA PHE A 3 22.05 8.33 1.09
C PHE A 3 23.04 7.18 0.98
N ALA A 4 24.01 7.13 1.89
CA ALA A 4 25.07 6.13 1.95
C ALA A 4 24.88 5.13 3.10
N LYS A 5 24.26 5.54 4.22
CA LYS A 5 24.01 4.68 5.39
C LYS A 5 22.76 5.15 6.15
N GLY A 6 22.06 4.21 6.78
CA GLY A 6 21.03 4.51 7.79
C GLY A 6 21.29 3.76 9.10
N GLU A 7 20.98 4.39 10.24
CA GLU A 7 21.09 3.79 11.57
C GLU A 7 20.09 4.44 12.54
N GLY A 8 19.24 3.64 13.18
CA GLY A 8 18.13 4.13 14.00
C GLY A 8 17.23 5.04 13.18
N ALA A 9 17.07 6.29 13.65
CA ALA A 9 16.35 7.36 12.97
C ALA A 9 17.27 8.34 12.22
N TYR A 10 18.50 7.95 11.88
CA TYR A 10 19.47 8.80 11.20
C TYR A 10 19.85 8.26 9.82
N LEU A 11 20.01 9.18 8.88
CA LEU A 11 20.59 8.93 7.56
C LEU A 11 21.92 9.66 7.43
N HIS A 12 22.85 9.06 6.71
CA HIS A 12 24.11 9.67 6.30
C HIS A 12 24.10 9.82 4.79
N ASP A 13 24.28 11.02 4.28
CA ASP A 13 24.42 11.24 2.84
C ASP A 13 25.84 10.92 2.34
N ALA A 14 26.01 10.87 1.02
CA ALA A 14 27.28 10.56 0.37
C ALA A 14 28.37 11.63 0.59
N ASP A 15 27.97 12.84 1.01
CA ASP A 15 28.88 13.95 1.32
C ASP A 15 29.29 13.97 2.81
N GLY A 16 28.75 13.03 3.61
CA GLY A 16 29.09 12.83 5.02
C GLY A 16 28.18 13.56 6.02
N HIS A 17 27.10 14.20 5.58
CA HIS A 17 26.15 14.84 6.49
C HIS A 17 25.30 13.79 7.21
N LYS A 18 25.11 13.96 8.52
CA LYS A 18 24.19 13.16 9.33
C LYS A 18 22.88 13.92 9.51
N LEU A 19 21.77 13.28 9.12
CA LEU A 19 20.42 13.84 9.12
C LEU A 19 19.53 13.00 10.03
N VAL A 20 18.58 13.65 10.71
CA VAL A 20 17.47 12.95 11.38
C VAL A 20 16.40 12.68 10.33
N ASP A 21 15.98 11.42 10.18
CA ASP A 21 14.92 11.04 9.25
C ASP A 21 13.53 11.30 9.85
N PHE A 22 12.87 12.35 9.35
CA PHE A 22 11.47 12.66 9.63
C PHE A 22 10.51 12.16 8.54
N LEU A 23 11.02 11.62 7.43
CA LEU A 23 10.21 11.11 6.34
C LEU A 23 9.79 9.66 6.60
N GLY A 24 10.70 8.82 7.10
CA GLY A 24 10.43 7.45 7.49
C GLY A 24 9.88 6.61 6.33
N GLU A 25 10.49 6.71 5.15
CA GLU A 25 10.09 6.02 3.92
C GLU A 25 8.59 6.17 3.60
N TYR A 26 8.10 7.42 3.61
CA TYR A 26 6.69 7.75 3.37
C TYR A 26 5.74 6.89 4.22
N THR A 27 6.09 6.69 5.49
CA THR A 27 5.44 5.84 6.53
C THR A 27 5.89 4.38 6.64
N ALA A 28 6.47 3.77 5.60
CA ALA A 28 6.85 2.35 5.65
C ALA A 28 8.02 2.08 6.62
N GLY A 29 8.89 3.08 6.82
CA GLY A 29 10.09 3.03 7.65
C GLY A 29 9.85 3.25 9.14
N ILE A 30 8.68 2.86 9.66
CA ILE A 30 8.29 3.12 11.06
C ILE A 30 9.27 2.55 12.11
N TYR A 31 10.06 1.53 11.73
CA TYR A 31 11.04 0.87 12.60
C TYR A 31 12.46 1.43 12.47
N GLY A 32 12.66 2.49 11.68
CA GLY A 32 13.98 3.03 11.37
C GLY A 32 14.80 2.12 10.46
N HIS A 33 16.08 2.45 10.30
CA HIS A 33 16.91 1.90 9.21
C HIS A 33 17.61 0.57 9.53
N ASN A 34 17.68 0.15 10.80
CA ASN A 34 18.42 -1.05 11.19
C ASN A 34 17.86 -1.74 12.46
N SER A 35 16.53 -1.84 12.58
CA SER A 35 15.90 -2.53 13.72
C SER A 35 16.45 -3.96 13.90
N PRO A 36 17.03 -4.31 15.06
CA PRO A 36 17.62 -5.63 15.28
C PRO A 36 16.57 -6.76 15.24
N ILE A 37 15.32 -6.45 15.59
CA ILE A 37 14.20 -7.40 15.52
C ILE A 37 13.88 -7.77 14.06
N ILE A 38 13.84 -6.77 13.17
CA ILE A 38 13.56 -6.98 11.74
C ILE A 38 14.74 -7.70 11.08
N GLN A 39 15.98 -7.30 11.39
CA GLN A 39 17.17 -7.98 10.87
C GLN A 39 17.18 -9.47 11.25
N GLY A 40 16.97 -9.80 12.53
CA GLY A 40 16.95 -11.20 12.97
C GLY A 40 15.82 -12.04 12.34
N ALA A 41 14.66 -11.41 12.06
CA ALA A 41 13.56 -12.08 11.35
C ALA A 41 13.92 -12.38 9.89
N ILE A 42 14.55 -11.42 9.19
CA ILE A 42 15.02 -11.59 7.80
C ILE A 42 16.11 -12.67 7.73
N GLU A 43 17.11 -12.61 8.62
CA GLU A 43 18.20 -13.59 8.68
C GLU A 43 17.67 -15.02 8.90
N THR A 44 16.70 -15.16 9.79
CA THR A 44 16.03 -16.45 10.04
C THR A 44 15.28 -16.94 8.80
N ALA A 45 14.46 -16.08 8.17
CA ALA A 45 13.71 -16.44 6.98
C ALA A 45 14.63 -16.86 5.81
N VAL A 46 15.74 -16.14 5.61
CA VAL A 46 16.70 -16.47 4.55
C VAL A 46 17.43 -17.78 4.85
N ARG A 47 17.86 -17.99 6.10
CA ARG A 47 18.52 -19.24 6.52
C ARG A 47 17.62 -20.45 6.36
N ASP A 48 16.33 -20.31 6.71
CA ASP A 48 15.37 -21.40 6.67
C ASP A 48 14.86 -21.69 5.23
N GLY A 49 15.14 -20.77 4.30
CA GLY A 49 14.91 -20.93 2.86
C GLY A 49 13.81 -20.02 2.30
N ILE A 50 14.04 -19.50 1.10
CA ILE A 50 13.10 -18.67 0.33
C ILE A 50 12.70 -19.35 -0.98
N VAL A 51 11.62 -18.89 -1.61
CA VAL A 51 11.13 -19.41 -2.91
C VAL A 51 10.77 -20.91 -2.82
N LEU A 52 9.94 -21.26 -1.82
CA LEU A 52 9.60 -22.65 -1.49
C LEU A 52 8.63 -23.34 -2.48
N GLY A 53 8.12 -22.63 -3.50
CA GLY A 53 7.21 -23.20 -4.50
C GLY A 53 5.81 -23.54 -3.99
N GLY A 54 5.44 -23.10 -2.78
CA GLY A 54 4.13 -23.36 -2.19
C GLY A 54 3.85 -22.55 -0.92
N PRO A 55 2.69 -22.81 -0.28
CA PRO A 55 2.31 -22.21 0.99
C PRO A 55 3.37 -22.40 2.09
N ASN A 56 3.46 -21.46 3.02
CA ASN A 56 4.39 -21.55 4.15
C ASN A 56 3.73 -21.10 5.46
N LEU A 57 4.33 -21.47 6.59
CA LEU A 57 3.74 -21.20 7.91
C LEU A 57 3.64 -19.70 8.26
N MET A 58 4.48 -18.85 7.66
CA MET A 58 4.54 -17.43 8.00
C MET A 58 3.37 -16.64 7.40
N GLU A 59 2.87 -17.03 6.22
CA GLU A 59 1.77 -16.31 5.58
C GLU A 59 0.47 -16.41 6.41
N ALA A 60 0.13 -17.60 6.91
CA ALA A 60 -1.04 -17.82 7.74
C ALA A 60 -0.91 -17.11 9.10
N ARG A 61 0.30 -17.10 9.67
CA ARG A 61 0.59 -16.39 10.92
C ARG A 61 0.39 -14.89 10.75
N LEU A 62 1.01 -14.28 9.75
CA LEU A 62 0.85 -12.84 9.48
C LEU A 62 -0.60 -12.49 9.16
N ALA A 63 -1.30 -13.34 8.41
CA ALA A 63 -2.71 -13.10 8.08
C ALA A 63 -3.59 -13.07 9.33
N ARG A 64 -3.35 -13.96 10.30
CA ARG A 64 -4.07 -13.96 11.57
C ARG A 64 -3.82 -12.68 12.37
N GLU A 65 -2.56 -12.26 12.52
CA GLU A 65 -2.22 -11.02 13.24
C GLU A 65 -2.93 -9.78 12.64
N LEU A 66 -3.08 -9.73 11.31
CA LEU A 66 -3.77 -8.63 10.64
C LEU A 66 -5.29 -8.68 10.82
N VAL A 67 -5.90 -9.86 10.66
CA VAL A 67 -7.35 -10.05 10.90
C VAL A 67 -7.71 -9.73 12.35
N ASP A 68 -6.91 -10.21 13.31
CA ASP A 68 -7.15 -9.96 14.73
C ASP A 68 -6.99 -8.47 15.09
N ARG A 69 -6.09 -7.75 14.40
CA ARG A 69 -5.84 -6.32 14.64
C ARG A 69 -6.86 -5.39 13.98
N PHE A 70 -7.43 -5.78 12.83
CA PHE A 70 -8.31 -4.94 12.03
C PHE A 70 -9.71 -5.56 11.93
N PRO A 71 -10.68 -5.13 12.76
CA PRO A 71 -12.00 -5.79 12.85
C PRO A 71 -12.83 -5.83 11.56
N ALA A 72 -12.52 -4.95 10.60
CA ALA A 72 -13.19 -4.94 9.29
C ALA A 72 -12.67 -6.00 8.32
N LEU A 73 -11.57 -6.69 8.65
CA LEU A 73 -10.97 -7.73 7.82
C LEU A 73 -11.37 -9.11 8.36
N GLU A 74 -12.21 -9.82 7.63
CA GLU A 74 -12.53 -11.23 7.94
C GLU A 74 -11.54 -12.20 7.29
N LEU A 75 -11.09 -11.86 6.07
CA LEU A 75 -10.13 -12.61 5.27
C LEU A 75 -9.24 -11.63 4.50
N ILE A 76 -8.01 -12.04 4.22
CA ILE A 76 -7.05 -11.22 3.46
C ILE A 76 -6.29 -12.05 2.42
N ARG A 77 -5.69 -11.33 1.46
CA ARG A 77 -4.68 -11.86 0.54
C ARG A 77 -3.53 -10.86 0.46
N PHE A 78 -2.30 -11.35 0.45
CA PHE A 78 -1.11 -10.51 0.29
C PHE A 78 -0.86 -10.15 -1.18
N THR A 79 -0.26 -8.98 -1.37
CA THR A 79 0.26 -8.49 -2.64
C THR A 79 1.65 -7.89 -2.40
N ASN A 80 2.37 -7.53 -3.46
CA ASN A 80 3.74 -7.04 -3.36
C ASN A 80 3.82 -5.52 -3.17
N SER A 81 2.70 -4.80 -3.34
CA SER A 81 2.65 -3.35 -3.20
C SER A 81 1.25 -2.83 -2.89
N GLY A 82 1.16 -1.61 -2.36
CA GLY A 82 -0.12 -0.92 -2.21
C GLY A 82 -0.83 -0.67 -3.56
N THR A 83 -0.08 -0.53 -4.65
CA THR A 83 -0.65 -0.43 -6.01
C THR A 83 -1.39 -1.71 -6.39
N GLU A 84 -0.75 -2.87 -6.21
CA GLU A 84 -1.39 -4.16 -6.48
C GLU A 84 -2.59 -4.41 -5.56
N ALA A 85 -2.49 -4.06 -4.28
CA ALA A 85 -3.60 -4.18 -3.34
C ALA A 85 -4.86 -3.42 -3.83
N ASN A 86 -4.71 -2.17 -4.26
CA ASN A 86 -5.83 -1.36 -4.76
C ASN A 86 -6.36 -1.86 -6.11
N LEU A 87 -5.48 -2.33 -7.01
CA LEU A 87 -5.90 -2.96 -8.27
C LEU A 87 -6.75 -4.21 -8.01
N MET A 88 -6.31 -5.07 -7.08
CA MET A 88 -7.05 -6.27 -6.69
C MET A 88 -8.36 -5.93 -5.99
N ALA A 89 -8.39 -4.91 -5.13
CA ALA A 89 -9.61 -4.45 -4.47
C ALA A 89 -10.66 -3.96 -5.46
N ILE A 90 -10.29 -3.10 -6.41
CA ILE A 90 -11.18 -2.63 -7.49
C ILE A 90 -11.65 -3.81 -8.33
N GLY A 91 -10.74 -4.72 -8.71
CA GLY A 91 -11.08 -5.92 -9.47
C GLY A 91 -12.09 -6.80 -8.76
N ALA A 92 -11.87 -7.08 -7.47
CA ALA A 92 -12.77 -7.87 -6.64
C ALA A 92 -14.16 -7.21 -6.49
N ALA A 93 -14.21 -5.91 -6.20
CA ALA A 93 -15.45 -5.17 -6.07
C ALA A 93 -16.27 -5.16 -7.37
N ARG A 94 -15.62 -4.98 -8.53
CA ARG A 94 -16.29 -5.06 -9.84
C ARG A 94 -16.77 -6.46 -10.15
N ALA A 95 -15.96 -7.49 -9.89
CA ALA A 95 -16.34 -8.88 -10.10
C ALA A 95 -17.53 -9.30 -9.20
N PHE A 96 -17.56 -8.84 -7.95
CA PHE A 96 -18.62 -9.11 -7.00
C PHE A 96 -19.93 -8.40 -7.35
N THR A 97 -19.85 -7.11 -7.72
CA THR A 97 -21.06 -6.28 -7.95
C THR A 97 -21.57 -6.30 -9.39
N GLY A 98 -20.75 -6.72 -10.36
CA GLY A 98 -21.04 -6.61 -11.79
C GLY A 98 -21.00 -5.17 -12.32
N ARG A 99 -20.55 -4.20 -11.52
CA ARG A 99 -20.52 -2.78 -11.86
C ARG A 99 -19.20 -2.40 -12.54
N SER A 100 -19.25 -1.41 -13.42
CA SER A 100 -18.09 -1.00 -14.23
C SER A 100 -17.41 0.27 -13.73
N LYS A 101 -18.16 1.19 -13.12
CA LYS A 101 -17.67 2.51 -12.71
C LYS A 101 -17.11 2.47 -11.30
N VAL A 102 -16.06 3.24 -11.05
CA VAL A 102 -15.42 3.37 -9.73
C VAL A 102 -15.41 4.84 -9.33
N ILE A 103 -15.90 5.17 -8.14
CA ILE A 103 -15.75 6.52 -7.61
C ILE A 103 -14.38 6.66 -6.93
N ALA A 104 -13.71 7.78 -7.18
CA ALA A 104 -12.47 8.14 -6.49
C ALA A 104 -12.46 9.65 -6.19
N MET A 105 -11.59 10.07 -5.28
CA MET A 105 -11.53 11.47 -4.85
C MET A 105 -10.36 12.21 -5.53
N GLN A 106 -10.60 13.46 -5.91
CA GLN A 106 -9.57 14.38 -6.37
C GLN A 106 -8.47 14.53 -5.32
N GLY A 107 -7.21 14.43 -5.72
CA GLY A 107 -6.06 14.38 -4.81
C GLY A 107 -5.69 12.99 -4.31
N GLY A 108 -6.53 11.97 -4.56
CA GLY A 108 -6.29 10.60 -4.11
C GLY A 108 -5.04 9.97 -4.73
N TYR A 109 -4.30 9.21 -3.91
CA TYR A 109 -3.17 8.40 -4.34
C TYR A 109 -3.39 6.94 -3.89
N HIS A 110 -3.52 6.04 -4.86
CA HIS A 110 -3.77 4.61 -4.62
C HIS A 110 -2.71 3.73 -5.30
N GLY A 111 -1.59 4.32 -5.71
CA GLY A 111 -0.47 3.62 -6.34
C GLY A 111 -0.10 4.20 -7.71
N GLY A 112 0.95 3.63 -8.31
CA GLY A 112 1.58 4.20 -9.51
C GLY A 112 0.67 4.29 -10.74
N VAL A 113 -0.35 3.44 -10.83
CA VAL A 113 -1.35 3.44 -11.92
C VAL A 113 -2.76 3.80 -11.44
N LEU A 114 -2.88 4.39 -10.25
CA LEU A 114 -4.14 4.84 -9.65
C LEU A 114 -3.90 6.17 -8.91
N TYR A 115 -3.48 7.19 -9.66
CA TYR A 115 -3.18 8.51 -9.14
C TYR A 115 -4.16 9.57 -9.64
N PHE A 116 -4.75 10.34 -8.73
CA PHE A 116 -5.80 11.30 -9.01
C PHE A 116 -5.48 12.72 -8.49
N GLY A 117 -4.21 13.01 -8.20
CA GLY A 117 -3.76 14.36 -7.86
C GLY A 117 -3.56 15.28 -9.05
N ALA A 118 -3.33 14.71 -10.24
CA ALA A 118 -3.26 15.41 -11.52
C ALA A 118 -3.65 14.44 -12.66
N PRO A 119 -3.94 14.93 -13.88
CA PRO A 119 -4.12 14.05 -15.04
C PRO A 119 -2.91 13.13 -15.22
N SER A 120 -3.15 11.83 -15.20
CA SER A 120 -2.11 10.80 -15.30
C SER A 120 -2.40 9.86 -16.47
N PRO A 121 -1.57 9.87 -17.54
CA PRO A 121 -1.80 9.03 -18.71
C PRO A 121 -1.46 7.55 -18.47
N ILE A 122 -0.82 7.21 -17.35
CA ILE A 122 -0.42 5.84 -17.00
C ILE A 122 -1.44 5.15 -16.08
N ASN A 123 -2.52 5.83 -15.71
CA ASN A 123 -3.55 5.22 -14.89
C ASN A 123 -4.15 4.01 -15.59
N ALA A 124 -4.43 2.96 -14.81
CA ALA A 124 -5.17 1.81 -15.29
C ALA A 124 -6.52 2.27 -15.85
N PRO A 125 -6.99 1.70 -16.99
CA PRO A 125 -8.12 2.23 -17.75
C PRO A 125 -9.47 1.82 -17.14
N PHE A 126 -9.68 2.12 -15.86
CA PHE A 126 -10.98 2.00 -15.22
C PHE A 126 -11.86 3.21 -15.55
N ASP A 127 -13.18 3.01 -15.57
CA ASP A 127 -14.16 4.10 -15.72
C ASP A 127 -14.30 4.82 -14.37
N ILE A 128 -13.40 5.79 -14.14
CA ILE A 128 -13.30 6.54 -12.88
C ILE A 128 -14.23 7.75 -12.91
N VAL A 129 -15.08 7.88 -11.89
CA VAL A 129 -15.82 9.10 -11.56
C VAL A 129 -15.06 9.84 -10.47
N LEU A 130 -14.48 11.00 -10.79
CA LEU A 130 -13.74 11.81 -9.82
C LEU A 130 -14.62 12.85 -9.15
N VAL A 131 -14.66 12.83 -7.82
CA VAL A 131 -15.38 13.82 -7.00
C VAL A 131 -14.42 14.60 -6.10
N PRO A 132 -14.73 15.86 -5.75
CA PRO A 132 -13.92 16.62 -4.79
C PRO A 132 -13.89 15.92 -3.42
N TYR A 133 -12.70 15.84 -2.82
CA TYR A 133 -12.56 15.31 -1.46
C TYR A 133 -13.32 16.18 -0.44
N ASN A 134 -13.94 15.56 0.57
CA ASN A 134 -14.77 16.22 1.58
C ASN A 134 -15.98 17.01 1.03
N ASN A 135 -16.55 16.61 -0.11
CA ASN A 135 -17.77 17.22 -0.66
C ASN A 135 -18.91 16.19 -0.80
N PRO A 136 -19.74 16.00 0.25
CA PRO A 136 -20.79 14.99 0.26
C PRO A 136 -21.92 15.27 -0.74
N GLU A 137 -22.20 16.53 -1.05
CA GLU A 137 -23.21 16.92 -2.04
C GLU A 137 -22.78 16.50 -3.45
N ALA A 138 -21.52 16.73 -3.81
CA ALA A 138 -20.95 16.28 -5.08
C ALA A 138 -20.91 14.76 -5.15
N ALA A 139 -20.45 14.08 -4.10
CA ALA A 139 -20.44 12.63 -4.03
C ALA A 139 -21.84 12.02 -4.22
N SER A 140 -22.86 12.60 -3.58
CA SER A 140 -24.25 12.12 -3.69
C SER A 140 -24.85 12.36 -5.07
N ARG A 141 -24.57 13.50 -5.69
CA ARG A 141 -25.06 13.83 -7.05
C ARG A 141 -24.48 12.91 -8.10
N ASP A 142 -23.19 12.60 -7.99
CA ASP A 142 -22.45 11.86 -9.02
C ASP A 142 -22.50 10.33 -8.79
N TYR A 143 -23.00 9.88 -7.63
CA TYR A 143 -23.26 8.48 -7.33
C TYR A 143 -24.40 7.90 -8.20
N SER A 144 -24.28 6.62 -8.56
CA SER A 144 -25.34 5.86 -9.23
C SER A 144 -25.23 4.38 -8.91
N PRO A 145 -26.28 3.57 -9.13
CA PRO A 145 -26.22 2.12 -8.91
C PRO A 145 -25.18 1.38 -9.78
N ARG A 146 -24.57 2.05 -10.76
CA ARG A 146 -23.50 1.50 -11.62
C ARG A 146 -22.08 1.75 -11.08
N ILE A 147 -21.98 2.47 -9.97
CA ILE A 147 -20.72 2.87 -9.33
C ILE A 147 -20.45 1.94 -8.13
N ILE A 148 -19.20 1.51 -8.01
CA ILE A 148 -18.61 1.04 -6.75
C ILE A 148 -17.89 2.18 -6.05
#